data_AF-A0A944GTK0-F1
#
_entry.id   AF-A0A944GTK0-F1
#
_cell.length_a   1.000
_cell.length_b   1.000
_cell.length_c   1.000
_cell.angle_alpha   90.00
_cell.angle_beta   90.00
_cell.angle_gamma   90.00
#
_symmetry.space_group_name_H-M   'P 1'
#
loop_
_entity.id
_entity.type
_entity.pdbx_description
1 polymer ?
#
loop_
_entity_poly.entity_id
_entity_poly.type
_entity_poly.pdbx_seq_one_letter_code
_entity_poly.pdbx_strand_id
1 'polypeptide(L)'
;MRRLILPTVATAIALAILLTLGFWQLERLAWKNALIAKVETATTADPQPAPGPQSWAELVPFDVDYRHVFIEGHFLAKDVFYFTSLGSDRRGQYKGPGYMVYSPFVTQEGWTVLVNRGFVPQEIWSYGAEVYAGPDKWPDATRLTGLLRLSETPNWTTPEVQENERIWFARDTDHMAIVLGLETGQLAPFSIDLDEEFSGKDGIPQAGETVVRFKNDHLGYALTWFGLAATLIGVYLTFAMSLLRRKPDPDQSPE
;
A
#
# COMPACT_ATOMS: atom_id res chain seq x y z
N MET A 1 4.39 -25.67 49.71
CA MET A 1 3.25 -25.27 48.84
C MET A 1 3.04 -23.75 48.74
N ARG A 2 2.89 -22.99 49.83
CA ARG A 2 2.66 -21.52 49.76
C ARG A 2 3.67 -20.72 48.92
N ARG A 3 4.95 -21.13 48.92
CA ARG A 3 6.03 -20.50 48.13
C ARG A 3 5.89 -20.65 46.61
N LEU A 4 5.04 -21.55 46.12
CA LEU A 4 4.81 -21.76 44.68
C LEU A 4 3.58 -21.00 44.16
N ILE A 5 2.63 -20.62 45.00
CA ILE A 5 1.35 -20.02 44.56
C ILE A 5 1.57 -18.76 43.72
N LEU A 6 2.35 -17.82 44.23
CA LEU A 6 2.62 -16.56 43.53
C LEU A 6 3.34 -16.75 42.19
N PRO A 7 4.48 -17.48 42.09
CA PRO A 7 5.12 -17.71 40.80
C PRO A 7 4.25 -18.52 39.84
N THR A 8 3.46 -19.49 40.32
CA THR A 8 2.50 -20.21 39.45
C THR A 8 1.48 -19.27 38.85
N VAL A 9 0.87 -18.38 39.66
CA VAL A 9 -0.13 -17.43 39.18
C VAL A 9 0.50 -16.43 38.20
N ALA A 10 1.67 -15.89 38.52
CA ALA A 10 2.37 -14.96 37.63
C ALA A 10 2.74 -15.62 36.29
N THR A 11 3.27 -16.85 36.32
CA THR A 11 3.57 -17.61 35.11
C THR A 11 2.31 -17.91 34.30
N ALA A 12 1.21 -18.30 34.95
CA ALA A 12 -0.05 -18.57 34.25
C ALA A 12 -0.60 -17.32 33.54
N ILE A 13 -0.55 -16.15 34.19
CA ILE A 13 -0.97 -14.88 33.58
C ILE A 13 -0.06 -14.52 32.41
N ALA A 14 1.26 -14.56 32.59
CA ALA A 14 2.20 -14.25 31.53
C ALA A 14 2.06 -15.21 30.34
N LEU A 15 1.88 -16.50 30.61
CA LEU A 15 1.64 -17.52 29.57
C LEU A 15 0.35 -17.22 28.80
N ALA A 16 -0.74 -16.89 29.49
CA ALA A 16 -2.00 -16.53 28.85
C ALA A 16 -1.81 -15.34 27.89
N ILE A 17 -1.13 -14.29 28.34
CA ILE A 17 -0.83 -13.12 27.51
C ILE A 17 -0.01 -13.50 26.27
N LEU A 18 1.09 -14.25 26.44
CA LEU A 18 1.97 -14.65 25.33
C LEU A 18 1.23 -15.52 24.30
N LEU A 19 0.40 -16.45 24.75
CA LEU A 19 -0.42 -17.29 23.87
C LEU A 19 -1.47 -16.45 23.13
N THR A 20 -2.17 -15.56 23.82
CA THR A 20 -3.15 -14.65 23.20
C THR A 20 -2.49 -13.78 22.13
N LEU A 21 -1.30 -13.22 22.40
CA LEU A 21 -0.55 -12.45 21.41
C LEU A 21 -0.11 -13.32 20.23
N GLY A 22 0.35 -14.55 20.47
CA GLY A 22 0.72 -15.50 19.41
C GLY A 22 -0.46 -15.84 18.49
N PHE A 23 -1.62 -16.16 19.05
CA PHE A 23 -2.83 -16.44 18.26
C PHE A 23 -3.34 -15.21 17.51
N TRP A 24 -3.34 -14.03 18.15
CA TRP A 24 -3.70 -12.79 17.49
C TRP A 24 -2.83 -12.49 16.28
N GLN A 25 -1.51 -12.76 16.37
CA GLN A 25 -0.62 -12.61 15.22
C GLN A 25 -0.97 -13.58 14.07
N LEU A 26 -1.36 -14.83 14.36
CA LEU A 26 -1.80 -15.78 13.33
C LEU A 26 -3.12 -15.36 12.69
N GLU A 27 -4.08 -14.86 13.46
CA GLU A 27 -5.33 -14.31 12.94
C GLU A 27 -5.06 -13.10 12.03
N ARG A 28 -4.18 -12.20 12.47
CA ARG A 28 -3.77 -11.03 11.70
C ARG A 28 -3.04 -11.42 10.42
N LEU A 29 -2.20 -12.45 10.46
CA LEU A 29 -1.55 -13.04 9.29
C LEU A 29 -2.58 -13.54 8.27
N ALA A 30 -3.58 -14.32 8.72
CA ALA A 30 -4.62 -14.86 7.87
C ALA A 30 -5.47 -13.75 7.24
N TRP A 31 -5.90 -12.77 8.04
CA TRP A 31 -6.60 -11.58 7.55
C TRP A 31 -5.79 -10.85 6.48
N LYS A 32 -4.49 -10.64 6.71
CA LYS A 32 -3.63 -9.93 5.77
C LYS A 32 -3.39 -10.71 4.48
N ASN A 33 -3.27 -12.03 4.56
CA ASN A 33 -3.18 -12.89 3.38
C ASN A 33 -4.45 -12.85 2.54
N ALA A 34 -5.64 -12.85 3.16
CA ALA A 34 -6.90 -12.72 2.45
C ALA A 34 -7.00 -11.36 1.72
N LEU A 35 -6.51 -10.28 2.35
CA LEU A 35 -6.41 -8.97 1.73
C LEU A 35 -5.48 -8.97 0.51
N ILE A 36 -4.27 -9.53 0.65
CA ILE A 36 -3.29 -9.63 -0.44
C ILE A 36 -3.92 -10.40 -1.61
N ALA A 37 -4.50 -11.57 -1.35
CA ALA A 37 -5.10 -12.40 -2.39
C ALA A 37 -6.24 -11.68 -3.13
N LYS A 38 -7.07 -10.89 -2.41
CA LYS A 38 -8.12 -10.08 -3.03
C LYS A 38 -7.53 -9.05 -4.00
N VAL A 39 -6.49 -8.33 -3.58
CA VAL A 39 -5.86 -7.32 -4.44
C VAL A 39 -5.16 -7.97 -5.63
N GLU A 40 -4.39 -9.05 -5.42
CA GLU A 40 -3.76 -9.80 -6.51
C GLU A 40 -4.79 -10.23 -7.56
N THR A 41 -5.90 -10.83 -7.12
CA THR A 41 -7.00 -11.25 -8.01
C THR A 41 -7.58 -10.06 -8.79
N ALA A 42 -7.80 -8.93 -8.14
CA ALA A 42 -8.34 -7.72 -8.77
C ALA A 42 -7.39 -7.11 -9.81
N THR A 43 -6.08 -7.14 -9.53
CA THR A 43 -5.04 -6.60 -10.43
C THR A 43 -4.74 -7.46 -11.65
N THR A 44 -5.01 -8.77 -11.59
CA THR A 44 -4.76 -9.71 -12.70
C THR A 44 -6.01 -10.14 -13.44
N ALA A 45 -7.20 -9.67 -13.03
CA ALA A 45 -8.45 -9.94 -13.73
C ALA A 45 -8.48 -9.23 -15.09
N ASP A 46 -9.33 -9.71 -16.01
CA ASP A 46 -9.55 -9.02 -17.28
C ASP A 46 -10.13 -7.61 -17.03
N PRO A 47 -9.63 -6.59 -17.75
CA PRO A 47 -10.03 -5.21 -17.51
C PRO A 47 -11.52 -5.02 -17.79
N GLN A 48 -12.21 -4.38 -16.85
CA GLN A 48 -13.62 -4.01 -16.98
C GLN A 48 -13.79 -2.54 -17.36
N PRO A 49 -14.93 -2.10 -17.90
CA PRO A 49 -15.15 -0.67 -18.14
C PRO A 49 -14.97 0.11 -16.84
N ALA A 50 -14.22 1.21 -16.88
CA ALA A 50 -14.08 2.09 -15.72
C ALA A 50 -15.46 2.65 -15.30
N PRO A 51 -15.72 2.80 -13.99
CA PRO A 51 -17.00 3.31 -13.50
C PRO A 51 -17.21 4.75 -13.97
N GLY A 52 -18.31 5.00 -14.69
CA GLY A 52 -18.71 6.34 -15.12
C GLY A 52 -19.46 7.14 -14.04
N PRO A 53 -19.77 8.42 -14.29
CA PRO A 53 -20.37 9.36 -13.33
C PRO A 53 -21.58 8.84 -12.56
N GLN A 54 -22.42 8.02 -13.21
CA GLN A 54 -23.64 7.47 -12.64
C GLN A 54 -23.37 6.47 -11.50
N SER A 55 -22.16 5.91 -11.43
CA SER A 55 -21.75 4.89 -10.45
C SER A 55 -20.82 5.42 -9.36
N TRP A 56 -20.33 6.66 -9.47
CA TRP A 56 -19.32 7.20 -8.55
C TRP A 56 -19.79 7.29 -7.09
N ALA A 57 -21.08 7.57 -6.87
CA ALA A 57 -21.67 7.63 -5.53
C ALA A 57 -21.69 6.28 -4.81
N GLU A 58 -21.58 5.17 -5.55
CA GLU A 58 -21.63 3.81 -5.03
C GLU A 58 -20.23 3.18 -4.88
N LEU A 59 -19.17 3.92 -5.21
CA LEU A 59 -17.80 3.43 -5.11
C LEU A 59 -17.42 3.22 -3.64
N VAL A 60 -17.23 1.95 -3.26
CA VAL A 60 -16.70 1.55 -1.96
C VAL A 60 -15.18 1.48 -2.05
N PRO A 61 -14.41 2.30 -1.29
CA PRO A 61 -12.98 2.45 -1.52
C PRO A 61 -12.18 1.14 -1.59
N PHE A 62 -12.47 0.22 -0.67
CA PHE A 62 -11.79 -1.07 -0.56
C PHE A 62 -12.12 -2.06 -1.69
N ASP A 63 -13.22 -1.86 -2.40
CA ASP A 63 -13.69 -2.78 -3.47
C ASP A 63 -13.30 -2.31 -4.87
N VAL A 64 -12.82 -1.06 -4.98
CA VAL A 64 -12.54 -0.41 -6.27
C VAL A 64 -11.07 -0.06 -6.42
N ASP A 65 -10.36 0.26 -5.34
CA ASP A 65 -8.91 0.48 -5.39
C ASP A 65 -8.23 -0.81 -5.90
N TYR A 66 -7.34 -0.67 -6.88
CA TYR A 66 -6.67 -1.75 -7.61
C TYR A 66 -7.54 -2.57 -8.57
N ARG A 67 -8.78 -2.14 -8.86
CA ARG A 67 -9.57 -2.79 -9.91
C ARG A 67 -8.92 -2.54 -11.27
N HIS A 68 -8.69 -3.60 -12.03
CA HIS A 68 -8.24 -3.49 -13.41
C HIS A 68 -9.38 -3.01 -14.31
N VAL A 69 -9.18 -1.86 -14.96
CA VAL A 69 -10.19 -1.19 -15.77
C VAL A 69 -9.65 -0.78 -17.14
N PHE A 70 -10.57 -0.47 -18.07
CA PHE A 70 -10.26 0.16 -19.34
C PHE A 70 -11.08 1.43 -19.56
N ILE A 71 -10.49 2.36 -20.31
CA ILE A 71 -11.13 3.57 -20.83
C ILE A 71 -10.79 3.74 -22.31
N GLU A 72 -11.65 4.45 -23.03
CA GLU A 72 -11.40 4.86 -24.41
C GLU A 72 -11.67 6.35 -24.58
N GLY A 73 -10.86 7.04 -25.37
CA GLY A 73 -10.92 8.49 -25.50
C GLY A 73 -9.58 9.09 -25.90
N HIS A 74 -9.28 10.30 -25.44
CA HIS A 74 -8.05 11.00 -25.79
C HIS A 74 -7.49 11.79 -24.61
N PHE A 75 -6.18 11.99 -24.60
CA PHE A 75 -5.52 12.85 -23.62
C PHE A 75 -5.65 14.34 -23.98
N LEU A 76 -5.69 15.18 -22.96
CA LEU A 76 -5.43 16.61 -23.09
C LEU A 76 -3.92 16.86 -23.00
N ALA A 77 -3.40 17.85 -23.73
CA ALA A 77 -2.00 18.27 -23.68
C ALA A 77 -1.72 19.09 -22.40
N LYS A 78 -1.87 18.46 -21.24
CA LYS A 78 -1.71 19.01 -19.89
C LYS A 78 -1.10 17.93 -19.00
N ASP A 79 -0.12 18.32 -18.19
CA ASP A 79 0.57 17.39 -17.30
C ASP A 79 0.81 18.00 -15.91
N VAL A 80 0.77 17.13 -14.90
CA VAL A 80 1.21 17.39 -13.51
C VAL A 80 2.06 16.22 -13.04
N PHE A 81 2.84 16.46 -11.98
CA PHE A 81 3.89 15.55 -11.55
C PHE A 81 3.70 15.19 -10.08
N TYR A 82 3.68 13.89 -9.77
CA TYR A 82 3.66 13.41 -8.39
C TYR A 82 5.04 12.87 -8.03
N PHE A 83 5.74 13.57 -7.13
CA PHE A 83 7.06 13.17 -6.68
C PHE A 83 6.98 11.94 -5.78
N THR A 84 7.77 10.92 -6.09
CA THR A 84 7.86 9.68 -5.32
C THR A 84 9.23 9.04 -5.48
N SER A 85 9.48 7.94 -4.77
CA SER A 85 10.69 7.15 -4.92
C SER A 85 10.36 5.68 -5.15
N LEU A 86 10.79 5.14 -6.29
CA LEU A 86 10.63 3.71 -6.58
C LEU A 86 11.72 2.88 -5.89
N GLY A 87 11.30 1.80 -5.24
CA GLY A 87 12.15 0.92 -4.46
C GLY A 87 12.84 -0.17 -5.27
N SER A 88 13.32 -1.22 -4.58
CA SER A 88 13.88 -2.41 -5.24
C SER A 88 12.85 -3.25 -5.98
N ASP A 89 11.58 -3.07 -5.64
CA ASP A 89 10.41 -3.82 -6.08
C ASP A 89 9.70 -3.22 -7.31
N ARG A 90 10.27 -2.19 -7.94
CA ARG A 90 9.78 -1.64 -9.22
C ARG A 90 9.63 -2.73 -10.29
N ARG A 91 8.75 -2.50 -11.26
CA ARG A 91 8.59 -3.42 -12.41
C ARG A 91 9.58 -3.14 -13.52
N GLY A 92 9.73 -1.88 -13.91
CA GLY A 92 10.65 -1.49 -14.95
C GLY A 92 12.10 -1.29 -14.48
N GLN A 93 12.92 -0.78 -15.39
CA GLN A 93 14.37 -0.66 -15.18
C GLN A 93 14.76 0.47 -14.20
N TYR A 94 13.97 1.53 -14.14
CA TYR A 94 14.27 2.76 -13.42
C TYR A 94 13.81 2.71 -11.95
N LYS A 95 14.59 3.34 -11.05
CA LYS A 95 14.37 3.35 -9.59
C LYS A 95 14.86 4.65 -8.95
N GLY A 96 14.61 4.81 -7.66
CA GLY A 96 15.05 5.99 -6.91
C GLY A 96 14.04 7.13 -7.00
N PRO A 97 14.44 8.36 -6.63
CA PRO A 97 13.54 9.51 -6.65
C PRO A 97 13.17 9.92 -8.08
N GLY A 98 11.94 10.40 -8.26
CA GLY A 98 11.45 10.86 -9.54
C GLY A 98 9.97 11.23 -9.48
N TYR A 99 9.32 11.21 -10.63
CA TYR A 99 7.97 11.75 -10.81
C TYR A 99 7.08 10.78 -11.55
N MET A 100 5.90 10.51 -11.00
CA MET A 100 4.80 9.95 -11.77
C MET A 100 4.17 11.06 -12.61
N VAL A 101 4.01 10.81 -13.91
CA VAL A 101 3.42 11.77 -14.86
C VAL A 101 1.93 11.52 -14.96
N TYR A 102 1.13 12.50 -14.55
CA TYR A 102 -0.33 12.45 -14.68
C TYR A 102 -0.79 13.38 -15.80
N SER A 103 -1.64 12.85 -16.67
CA SER A 103 -2.28 13.62 -17.75
C SER A 103 -3.80 13.43 -17.72
N PRO A 104 -4.60 14.47 -17.97
CA PRO A 104 -6.05 14.32 -18.09
C PRO A 104 -6.42 13.54 -19.35
N PHE A 105 -7.38 12.65 -19.21
CA PHE A 105 -7.94 11.86 -20.29
C PHE A 105 -9.45 12.06 -20.34
N VAL A 106 -9.94 12.53 -21.49
CA VAL A 106 -11.37 12.70 -21.76
C VAL A 106 -11.87 11.43 -22.42
N THR A 107 -12.81 10.75 -21.76
CA THR A 107 -13.39 9.51 -22.28
C THR A 107 -14.36 9.79 -23.42
N GLN A 108 -14.69 8.76 -24.19
CA GLN A 108 -15.74 8.84 -25.23
C GLN A 108 -17.11 9.22 -24.66
N GLU A 109 -17.35 8.95 -23.37
CA GLU A 109 -18.57 9.33 -22.65
C GLU A 109 -18.55 10.79 -22.17
N GLY A 110 -17.42 11.50 -22.37
CA GLY A 110 -17.26 12.93 -22.11
C GLY A 110 -16.74 13.29 -20.71
N TRP A 111 -16.63 12.33 -19.80
CA TRP A 111 -16.05 12.58 -18.48
C TRP A 111 -14.52 12.50 -18.49
N THR A 112 -13.89 13.11 -17.50
CA THR A 112 -12.42 13.23 -17.41
C THR A 112 -11.87 12.41 -16.26
N VAL A 113 -10.71 11.80 -16.46
CA VAL A 113 -9.95 11.10 -15.42
C VAL A 113 -8.48 11.46 -15.55
N LEU A 114 -7.79 11.61 -14.42
CA LEU A 114 -6.32 11.71 -14.46
C LEU A 114 -5.72 10.33 -14.64
N VAL A 115 -4.79 10.19 -15.58
CA VAL A 115 -4.13 8.93 -15.90
C VAL A 115 -2.66 9.06 -15.53
N ASN A 116 -2.19 8.19 -14.64
CA ASN A 116 -0.75 8.04 -14.37
C ASN A 116 -0.13 7.26 -15.54
N ARG A 117 0.63 7.96 -16.36
CA ARG A 117 1.33 7.41 -17.53
C ARG A 117 2.59 6.64 -17.16
N GLY A 118 3.10 6.81 -15.93
CA GLY A 118 4.28 6.12 -15.44
C GLY A 118 5.33 7.03 -14.84
N PHE A 119 6.42 6.42 -14.38
CA PHE A 119 7.51 7.03 -13.64
C PHE A 119 8.63 7.58 -14.54
N VAL A 120 9.16 8.73 -14.16
CA VAL A 120 10.34 9.37 -14.76
C VAL A 120 11.37 9.64 -13.65
N PRO A 121 12.60 9.11 -13.73
CA PRO A 121 13.66 9.37 -12.76
C PRO A 121 14.02 10.85 -12.67
N GLN A 122 14.37 11.33 -11.47
CA GLN A 122 14.73 12.74 -11.25
C GLN A 122 15.97 13.16 -12.06
N GLU A 123 16.93 12.25 -12.27
CA GLU A 123 18.13 12.52 -13.05
C GLU A 123 17.80 12.81 -14.52
N ILE A 124 16.71 12.22 -15.00
CA ILE A 124 16.20 12.35 -16.36
C ILE A 124 15.25 13.56 -16.45
N TRP A 125 14.46 13.80 -15.41
CA TRP A 125 13.62 14.99 -15.26
C TRP A 125 14.41 16.31 -15.38
N SER A 126 15.66 16.30 -14.92
CA SER A 126 16.56 17.46 -14.91
C SER A 126 16.84 18.04 -16.31
N TYR A 127 16.55 17.30 -17.38
CA TYR A 127 16.66 17.76 -18.77
C TYR A 127 15.44 18.56 -19.26
N GLY A 128 14.37 18.65 -18.47
CA GLY A 128 13.18 19.45 -18.73
C GLY A 128 11.89 18.63 -18.78
N ALA A 129 10.85 19.12 -18.10
CA ALA A 129 9.51 18.50 -18.04
C ALA A 129 8.87 18.28 -19.42
N GLU A 130 9.15 19.18 -20.37
CA GLU A 130 8.59 19.17 -21.73
C GLU A 130 8.96 17.90 -22.53
N VAL A 131 10.05 17.23 -22.17
CA VAL A 131 10.48 15.98 -22.83
C VAL A 131 9.52 14.81 -22.55
N TYR A 132 8.81 14.86 -21.41
CA TYR A 132 7.90 13.80 -20.96
C TYR A 132 6.43 14.19 -21.09
N ALA A 133 6.18 15.44 -21.45
CA ALA A 133 4.85 15.89 -21.85
C ALA A 133 4.34 14.98 -22.99
N GLY A 134 3.04 14.71 -22.97
CA GLY A 134 2.42 14.03 -24.11
C GLY A 134 2.68 14.78 -25.41
N PRO A 135 2.57 14.13 -26.60
CA PRO A 135 2.56 14.89 -27.84
C PRO A 135 1.50 16.00 -27.79
N ASP A 136 1.78 17.13 -28.44
CA ASP A 136 0.83 18.26 -28.53
C ASP A 136 -0.55 17.84 -29.04
N LYS A 137 -0.58 16.77 -29.84
CA LYS A 137 -1.80 16.11 -30.30
C LYS A 137 -1.72 14.60 -30.08
N TRP A 138 -2.64 14.09 -29.28
CA TRP A 138 -2.88 12.67 -29.10
C TRP A 138 -3.80 12.12 -30.19
N PRO A 139 -3.78 10.80 -30.46
CA PRO A 139 -4.79 10.17 -31.33
C PRO A 139 -6.19 10.45 -30.81
N ASP A 140 -7.14 10.70 -31.72
CA ASP A 140 -8.52 11.08 -31.37
C ASP A 140 -9.26 9.99 -30.56
N ALA A 141 -8.82 8.72 -30.67
CA ALA A 141 -9.28 7.62 -29.84
C ALA A 141 -8.14 6.64 -29.53
N THR A 142 -7.86 6.45 -28.24
CA THR A 142 -6.92 5.47 -27.69
C THR A 142 -7.65 4.64 -26.63
N ARG A 143 -7.50 3.32 -26.67
CA ARG A 143 -7.94 2.43 -25.59
C ARG A 143 -6.78 2.24 -24.62
N LEU A 144 -7.04 2.47 -23.34
CA LEU A 144 -6.07 2.33 -22.26
C LEU A 144 -6.59 1.34 -21.23
N THR A 145 -5.69 0.56 -20.65
CA THR A 145 -5.97 -0.30 -19.49
C THR A 145 -5.04 0.05 -18.34
N GLY A 146 -5.49 -0.23 -17.13
CA GLY A 146 -4.72 0.06 -15.93
C GLY A 146 -5.50 -0.14 -14.64
N LEU A 147 -4.85 0.14 -13.52
CA LEU A 147 -5.44 -0.01 -12.20
C LEU A 147 -6.11 1.29 -11.75
N LEU A 148 -7.38 1.19 -11.35
CA LEU A 148 -8.10 2.29 -10.71
C LEU A 148 -7.45 2.58 -9.35
N ARG A 149 -7.10 3.84 -9.09
CA ARG A 149 -6.52 4.32 -7.83
C ARG A 149 -7.31 5.51 -7.31
N LEU A 150 -7.76 5.44 -6.07
CA LEU A 150 -8.52 6.56 -5.47
C LEU A 150 -7.62 7.78 -5.24
N SER A 151 -8.26 8.96 -5.31
CA SER A 151 -7.67 10.23 -4.89
C SER A 151 -7.21 10.13 -3.44
N GLU A 152 -6.01 10.63 -3.15
CA GLU A 152 -5.45 10.71 -1.80
C GLU A 152 -5.77 12.07 -1.19
N THR A 153 -6.13 12.08 0.10
CA THR A 153 -6.25 13.33 0.86
C THR A 153 -4.91 13.63 1.53
N PRO A 154 -4.25 14.76 1.23
CA PRO A 154 -3.05 15.19 1.93
C PRO A 154 -3.28 15.30 3.44
N ASN A 155 -2.24 15.02 4.24
CA ASN A 155 -2.29 15.16 5.69
C ASN A 155 -1.17 16.08 6.19
N TRP A 156 -1.10 16.30 7.50
CA TRP A 156 -0.14 17.22 8.13
C TRP A 156 1.35 16.87 7.92
N THR A 157 1.67 15.66 7.44
CA THR A 157 3.04 15.23 7.08
C THR A 157 3.33 15.33 5.58
N THR A 158 2.30 15.54 4.75
CA THR A 158 2.47 15.73 3.31
C THR A 158 3.08 17.11 3.07
N PRO A 159 4.21 17.22 2.36
CA PRO A 159 4.78 18.51 1.98
C PRO A 159 3.80 19.37 1.18
N GLU A 160 3.98 20.69 1.23
CA GLU A 160 3.19 21.62 0.44
C GLU A 160 3.41 21.38 -1.07
N VAL A 161 2.33 21.55 -1.84
CA VAL A 161 2.37 21.44 -3.30
C VAL A 161 3.16 22.59 -3.91
N GLN A 162 3.85 22.30 -5.00
CA GLN A 162 4.61 23.25 -5.80
C GLN A 162 3.82 23.55 -7.07
N GLU A 163 2.81 24.41 -6.98
CA GLU A 163 1.85 24.63 -8.08
C GLU A 163 2.50 25.20 -9.34
N ASN A 164 3.50 26.08 -9.19
CA ASN A 164 4.22 26.69 -10.31
C ASN A 164 4.99 25.64 -11.12
N GLU A 165 5.66 24.73 -10.43
CA GLU A 165 6.34 23.58 -11.04
C GLU A 165 5.39 22.42 -11.36
N ARG A 166 4.13 22.51 -10.94
CA ARG A 166 3.11 21.45 -10.99
C ARG A 166 3.55 20.14 -10.33
N ILE A 167 4.17 20.24 -9.16
CA ILE A 167 4.66 19.08 -8.39
C ILE A 167 3.83 18.87 -7.12
N TRP A 168 3.36 17.64 -6.92
CA TRP A 168 2.63 17.16 -5.75
C TRP A 168 3.42 16.09 -5.01
N PHE A 169 3.07 15.91 -3.73
CA PHE A 169 3.66 14.90 -2.84
C PHE A 169 2.63 13.89 -2.29
N ALA A 170 1.41 13.93 -2.83
CA ALA A 170 0.35 12.94 -2.67
C ALA A 170 -0.43 12.86 -3.99
N ARG A 171 -1.13 11.75 -4.24
CA ARG A 171 -2.01 11.60 -5.40
C ARG A 171 -3.35 12.31 -5.19
N ASP A 172 -3.30 13.62 -4.95
CA ASP A 172 -4.48 14.48 -4.81
C ASP A 172 -4.99 14.89 -6.20
N THR A 173 -5.77 13.99 -6.82
CA THR A 173 -6.23 14.18 -8.20
C THR A 173 -7.22 15.33 -8.34
N ASP A 174 -7.94 15.65 -7.26
CA ASP A 174 -8.90 16.74 -7.22
C ASP A 174 -8.17 18.09 -7.30
N HIS A 175 -7.14 18.29 -6.48
CA HIS A 175 -6.32 19.51 -6.52
C HIS A 175 -5.53 19.63 -7.82
N MET A 176 -4.96 18.52 -8.30
CA MET A 176 -4.29 18.46 -9.60
C MET A 176 -5.20 18.92 -10.75
N ALA A 177 -6.45 18.45 -10.78
CA ALA A 177 -7.41 18.82 -11.79
C ALA A 177 -7.79 20.32 -11.75
N ILE A 178 -7.90 20.89 -10.55
CA ILE A 178 -8.14 22.34 -10.36
C ILE A 178 -7.00 23.17 -10.93
N VAL A 179 -5.74 22.82 -10.62
CA VAL A 179 -4.56 23.54 -11.16
C VAL A 179 -4.45 23.40 -12.68
N LEU A 180 -4.88 22.27 -13.23
CA LEU A 180 -4.98 22.08 -14.66
C LEU A 180 -6.16 22.82 -15.31
N GLY A 181 -7.04 23.45 -14.53
CA GLY A 181 -8.22 24.16 -15.04
C GLY A 181 -9.23 23.22 -15.70
N LEU A 182 -9.44 22.03 -15.13
CA LEU A 182 -10.44 21.07 -15.58
C LEU A 182 -11.80 21.34 -14.92
N GLU A 183 -12.88 21.01 -15.62
CA GLU A 183 -14.22 21.06 -15.06
C GLU A 183 -14.42 19.91 -14.06
N THR A 184 -14.59 20.24 -12.78
CA THR A 184 -14.66 19.24 -11.69
C THR A 184 -15.97 18.43 -11.69
N GLY A 185 -17.03 18.95 -12.30
CA GLY A 185 -18.36 18.28 -12.33
C GLY A 185 -18.39 16.96 -13.14
N GLN A 186 -17.37 16.72 -13.98
CA GLN A 186 -17.21 15.48 -14.73
C GLN A 186 -15.84 14.82 -14.47
N LEU A 187 -15.18 15.18 -13.38
CA LEU A 187 -13.92 14.57 -12.98
C LEU A 187 -14.19 13.29 -12.17
N ALA A 188 -13.58 12.19 -12.60
CA ALA A 188 -13.63 10.94 -11.84
C ALA A 188 -12.95 11.11 -10.47
N PRO A 189 -13.52 10.55 -9.37
CA PRO A 189 -12.95 10.63 -8.02
C PRO A 189 -11.77 9.64 -7.82
N PHE A 190 -11.09 9.29 -8.90
CA PHE A 190 -10.01 8.34 -8.97
C PHE A 190 -9.11 8.67 -10.18
N SER A 191 -7.89 8.17 -10.16
CA SER A 191 -7.03 8.07 -11.32
C SER A 191 -6.99 6.64 -11.87
N ILE A 192 -6.38 6.48 -13.04
CA ILE A 192 -6.02 5.18 -13.60
C ILE A 192 -4.51 5.13 -13.79
N ASP A 193 -3.87 4.13 -13.17
CA ASP A 193 -2.45 3.87 -13.33
C ASP A 193 -2.24 2.86 -14.45
N LEU A 194 -1.62 3.31 -15.55
CA LEU A 194 -1.51 2.50 -16.76
C LEU A 194 -0.75 1.20 -16.54
N ASP A 195 -1.16 0.17 -17.28
CA ASP A 195 -0.43 -1.08 -17.34
C ASP A 195 0.97 -0.89 -17.95
N GLU A 196 1.86 -1.84 -17.63
CA GLU A 196 3.26 -1.83 -18.04
C GLU A 196 3.44 -1.72 -19.56
N GLU A 197 2.51 -2.28 -20.35
CA GLU A 197 2.54 -2.24 -21.82
C GLU A 197 2.45 -0.82 -22.41
N PHE A 198 1.96 0.16 -21.64
CA PHE A 198 1.91 1.57 -22.05
C PHE A 198 3.18 2.34 -21.70
N SER A 199 4.23 1.67 -21.22
CA SER A 199 5.54 2.31 -21.02
C SER A 199 6.03 2.94 -22.32
N GLY A 200 6.65 4.11 -22.21
CA GLY A 200 7.19 4.80 -23.39
C GLY A 200 8.31 4.01 -24.09
N LYS A 201 8.66 4.39 -25.32
CA LYS A 201 9.59 3.65 -26.18
C LYS A 201 10.97 3.37 -25.56
N ASP A 202 11.47 4.30 -24.74
CA ASP A 202 12.75 4.17 -24.02
C ASP A 202 12.56 3.68 -22.56
N GLY A 203 11.39 3.12 -22.27
CA GLY A 203 10.95 2.71 -20.93
C GLY A 203 10.51 3.89 -20.04
N ILE A 204 10.31 5.08 -20.61
CA ILE A 204 9.90 6.30 -19.90
C ILE A 204 8.76 7.01 -20.67
N PRO A 205 7.68 7.44 -20.01
CA PRO A 205 7.34 7.14 -18.62
C PRO A 205 7.20 5.63 -18.40
N GLN A 206 7.69 5.14 -17.26
CA GLN A 206 7.70 3.73 -16.89
C GLN A 206 6.36 3.37 -16.24
N ALA A 207 5.44 2.79 -17.03
CA ALA A 207 4.10 2.44 -16.57
C ALA A 207 4.11 1.16 -15.72
N GLY A 208 2.96 0.78 -15.14
CA GLY A 208 2.83 -0.45 -14.35
C GLY A 208 3.47 -0.41 -12.95
N GLU A 209 3.82 0.77 -12.45
CA GLU A 209 4.55 0.94 -11.18
C GLU A 209 3.66 0.99 -9.93
N THR A 210 2.36 0.74 -10.06
CA THR A 210 1.53 0.41 -8.89
C THR A 210 1.92 -1.00 -8.39
N VAL A 211 2.89 -1.03 -7.49
CA VAL A 211 3.32 -2.25 -6.80
C VAL A 211 2.54 -2.39 -5.50
N VAL A 212 1.58 -3.31 -5.48
CA VAL A 212 0.81 -3.61 -4.26
C VAL A 212 1.58 -4.57 -3.38
N ARG A 213 2.46 -4.06 -2.52
CA ARG A 213 3.15 -4.88 -1.51
C ARG A 213 2.72 -4.55 -0.10
N PHE A 214 2.03 -5.50 0.54
CA PHE A 214 1.72 -5.43 1.95
C PHE A 214 2.77 -6.20 2.77
N LYS A 215 3.60 -5.50 3.54
CA LYS A 215 4.57 -6.13 4.47
C LYS A 215 3.87 -7.09 5.45
N ASN A 216 4.21 -8.38 5.48
CA ASN A 216 3.48 -9.37 6.27
C ASN A 216 4.38 -10.21 7.19
N ASP A 217 4.88 -9.61 8.27
CA ASP A 217 5.84 -10.24 9.20
C ASP A 217 5.16 -11.02 10.34
N HIS A 218 3.83 -11.15 10.31
CA HIS A 218 3.03 -11.65 11.44
C HIS A 218 3.41 -13.09 11.86
N LEU A 219 3.87 -13.93 10.94
CA LEU A 219 4.37 -15.27 11.27
C LEU A 219 5.62 -15.22 12.16
N GLY A 220 6.59 -14.34 11.85
CA GLY A 220 7.81 -14.20 12.65
C GLY A 220 7.53 -13.71 14.07
N TYR A 221 6.57 -12.78 14.21
CA TYR A 221 6.09 -12.36 15.53
C TYR A 221 5.35 -13.47 16.26
N ALA A 222 4.48 -14.23 15.59
CA ALA A 222 3.80 -15.37 16.20
C ALA A 222 4.81 -16.40 16.76
N LEU A 223 5.83 -16.75 15.98
CA LEU A 223 6.91 -17.64 16.42
C LEU A 223 7.66 -17.07 17.63
N THR A 224 7.88 -15.76 17.67
CA THR A 224 8.51 -15.09 18.82
C THR A 224 7.66 -15.26 20.08
N TRP A 225 6.35 -14.98 20.01
CA TRP A 225 5.46 -15.09 21.16
C TRP A 225 5.32 -16.53 21.68
N PHE A 226 5.17 -17.50 20.77
CA PHE A 226 5.12 -18.91 21.15
C PHE A 226 6.46 -19.42 21.67
N GLY A 227 7.59 -18.96 21.12
CA GLY A 227 8.92 -19.28 21.62
C GLY A 227 9.17 -18.76 23.04
N LEU A 228 8.73 -17.52 23.32
CA LEU A 228 8.77 -16.95 24.67
C LEU A 228 7.86 -17.72 25.64
N ALA A 229 6.66 -18.12 25.20
CA ALA A 229 5.74 -18.96 25.99
C ALA A 229 6.37 -20.31 26.36
N ALA A 230 6.98 -21.00 25.39
CA ALA A 230 7.69 -22.26 25.61
C ALA A 230 8.87 -22.10 26.58
N THR A 231 9.65 -21.03 26.42
CA THR A 231 10.78 -20.69 27.32
C THR A 231 10.28 -20.45 28.75
N LEU A 232 9.21 -19.69 28.91
CA LEU A 232 8.59 -19.40 30.21
C LEU A 232 8.15 -20.69 30.92
N ILE A 233 7.52 -21.62 30.20
CA ILE A 233 7.15 -22.93 30.73
C ILE A 233 8.39 -23.70 31.18
N GLY A 234 9.43 -23.77 30.34
CA GLY A 234 10.68 -24.47 30.67
C GLY A 234 11.35 -23.91 31.94
N VAL A 235 11.49 -22.59 32.03
CA VAL A 235 12.04 -21.91 33.21
C VAL A 235 11.19 -22.17 34.45
N TYR A 236 9.86 -22.08 34.35
CA TYR A 236 8.98 -22.34 35.48
C TYR A 236 9.07 -23.79 35.97
N LEU A 237 9.07 -24.77 35.06
CA LEU A 237 9.19 -26.18 35.41
C LEU A 237 10.52 -26.49 36.10
N THR A 238 11.64 -25.98 35.57
CA THR A 238 12.96 -26.14 36.21
C THR A 238 13.02 -25.50 37.59
N PHE A 239 12.48 -24.29 37.74
CA PHE A 239 12.36 -23.59 39.02
C PHE A 239 11.51 -24.40 40.03
N ALA A 240 10.31 -24.83 39.63
CA ALA A 240 9.41 -25.60 40.48
C ALA A 240 10.04 -26.93 40.92
N MET A 241 10.67 -27.67 40.00
CA MET A 241 11.41 -28.90 40.32
C MET A 241 12.56 -28.64 41.31
N SER A 242 13.29 -27.52 41.16
CA SER A 242 14.38 -27.18 42.07
C SER A 242 13.91 -26.94 43.52
N LEU A 243 12.73 -26.33 43.68
CA LEU A 243 12.12 -26.08 44.99
C LEU A 243 11.55 -27.34 45.62
N LEU A 244 11.02 -28.28 44.82
CA LEU A 244 10.51 -29.55 45.31
C LEU A 244 11.63 -30.53 45.71
N ARG A 245 12.83 -30.40 45.12
CA ARG A 245 14.00 -31.24 45.43
C ARG A 245 14.77 -30.82 46.69
N ARG A 246 14.54 -29.62 47.23
CA ARG A 246 15.17 -29.17 48.49
C ARG A 246 14.52 -29.92 49.68
N LYS A 247 15.24 -30.85 50.31
CA LYS A 247 14.83 -31.48 51.59
C LYS A 247 14.70 -30.39 52.67
N PRO A 248 13.75 -30.52 53.63
CA PRO A 248 13.76 -29.70 54.83
C PRO A 248 15.08 -29.95 55.58
N ASP A 249 15.72 -28.88 56.05
CA ASP A 249 16.88 -28.98 56.91
C ASP A 249 16.46 -29.63 58.24
N PRO A 250 17.04 -30.77 58.66
CA PRO A 250 16.63 -31.46 59.88
C PRO A 250 16.97 -30.70 61.17
N ASP A 251 17.71 -29.59 61.10
CA ASP A 251 18.29 -28.90 62.26
C ASP A 251 17.49 -27.69 62.78
N GLN A 252 16.18 -27.60 62.49
CA GLN A 252 15.29 -26.62 63.12
C GLN A 252 14.28 -27.31 64.04
N SER A 253 14.78 -27.76 65.19
CA SER A 253 13.97 -28.07 66.38
C SER A 253 13.73 -26.75 67.12
N PRO A 254 12.50 -26.37 67.49
CA PRO A 254 12.30 -25.25 68.41
C PRO A 254 12.71 -25.70 69.81
N GLU A 255 13.69 -25.02 70.41
CA GLU A 255 13.87 -24.98 71.88
C GLU A 255 12.71 -24.23 72.55
#